data_AF-A0A832NMA0-F1
#
_entry.id   AF-A0A832NMA0-F1
#
_cell.length_a   1.000
_cell.length_b   1.000
_cell.length_c   1.000
_cell.angle_alpha   90.00
_cell.angle_beta   90.00
_cell.angle_gamma   90.00
#
_symmetry.space_group_name_H-M   'P 1'
#
loop_
_entity.id
_entity.type
_entity.pdbx_description
1 polymer ?
#
loop_
_entity_poly.entity_id
_entity_poly.type
_entity_poly.pdbx_seq_one_letter_code
_entity_poly.pdbx_strand_id
1 'polypeptide(L)'
;MPLFQYRALQADGVMTEGQLEAAGRHEAFQRMAGLGLRPIQLSEQASGPEGKGASLADALGSWSLFKTGERIPARALENFTRLLSSLLAAGVPLSRALTILYREASTPAATAKWKEIHGLVIDGMSLADAMAKSPETFPRVYVAMVQAGETGGFLDLVLAQIADFQAREKELRSKVLTAMLYPAILLVLALGVLVFLLTFFIPRFQLVFAGF
;
A
#
# COMPACT_ATOMS: atom_id res chain seq x y z
N MET A 1 -1.04 -4.75 -44.75
CA MET A 1 -0.68 -5.89 -43.89
C MET A 1 0.08 -5.32 -42.69
N PRO A 2 -0.16 -5.75 -41.44
CA PRO A 2 0.48 -5.14 -40.28
C PRO A 2 1.98 -5.46 -40.23
N LEU A 3 2.76 -4.47 -39.81
CA LEU A 3 4.21 -4.56 -39.69
C LEU A 3 4.56 -4.93 -38.24
N PHE A 4 5.24 -6.06 -38.04
CA PHE A 4 5.69 -6.48 -36.72
C PHE A 4 7.16 -6.11 -36.53
N GLN A 5 7.46 -5.38 -35.46
CA GLN A 5 8.83 -5.21 -35.00
C GLN A 5 9.17 -6.39 -34.09
N TYR A 6 10.24 -7.11 -34.42
CA TYR A 6 10.73 -8.21 -33.59
C TYR A 6 12.14 -7.89 -33.08
N ARG A 7 12.36 -8.23 -31.82
CA ARG A 7 13.69 -8.38 -31.23
C ARG A 7 13.87 -9.86 -30.91
N ALA A 8 14.73 -10.51 -31.68
CA ALA A 8 14.94 -11.95 -31.59
C ALA A 8 16.42 -12.28 -31.39
N LEU A 9 16.66 -13.42 -30.75
CA LEU A 9 17.98 -13.96 -30.50
C LEU A 9 18.33 -14.96 -31.61
N GLN A 10 19.47 -14.76 -32.25
CA GLN A 10 20.03 -15.69 -33.23
C GLN A 10 20.74 -16.86 -32.50
N ALA A 11 20.94 -17.98 -33.18
CA ALA A 11 21.59 -19.17 -32.60
C ALA A 11 22.99 -18.88 -32.02
N ASP A 12 23.64 -17.81 -32.49
CA ASP A 12 24.99 -17.39 -32.12
C ASP A 12 25.00 -16.43 -30.92
N GLY A 13 23.83 -16.16 -30.30
CA GLY A 13 23.69 -15.30 -29.13
C GLY A 13 23.63 -13.80 -29.41
N VAL A 14 23.67 -13.38 -30.68
CA VAL A 14 23.55 -11.98 -31.10
C VAL A 14 22.07 -11.60 -31.20
N MET A 15 21.74 -10.44 -30.65
CA MET A 15 20.39 -9.85 -30.68
C MET A 15 20.20 -9.10 -31.99
N THR A 16 19.21 -9.50 -32.79
CA THR A 16 18.86 -8.82 -34.03
C THR A 16 17.46 -8.22 -33.94
N GLU A 17 17.36 -6.98 -34.40
CA GLU A 17 16.12 -6.21 -34.48
C GLU A 17 15.74 -6.05 -35.94
N GLY A 18 14.48 -6.36 -36.27
CA GLY A 18 13.99 -6.32 -37.63
C GLY A 18 12.50 -6.09 -37.70
N GLN A 19 12.02 -5.76 -38.90
CA GLN A 19 10.62 -5.64 -39.21
C GLN A 19 10.19 -6.82 -40.08
N LEU A 20 9.06 -7.42 -39.74
CA LEU A 20 8.47 -8.55 -40.46
C LEU A 20 7.00 -8.26 -40.76
N GLU A 21 6.63 -8.33 -42.02
CA GLU A 21 5.22 -8.30 -42.42
C GLU A 21 4.60 -9.68 -42.23
N ALA A 22 3.49 -9.74 -41.50
CA ALA A 22 2.70 -10.96 -41.31
C ALA A 22 1.22 -10.59 -41.19
N ALA A 23 0.30 -11.51 -41.50
CA ALA A 23 -1.13 -11.25 -41.35
C ALA A 23 -1.60 -11.34 -39.88
N GLY A 24 -0.76 -11.87 -38.98
CA GLY A 24 -1.02 -11.92 -37.54
C GLY A 24 0.13 -12.52 -36.74
N ARG A 25 0.06 -12.43 -35.39
CA ARG A 25 1.10 -12.90 -34.46
C ARG A 25 1.51 -14.36 -34.67
N HIS A 26 0.56 -15.23 -35.01
CA HIS A 26 0.84 -16.66 -35.20
C HIS A 26 1.68 -16.90 -36.46
N GLU A 27 1.40 -16.17 -37.56
CA GLU A 27 2.18 -16.27 -38.80
C GLU A 27 3.57 -15.61 -38.64
N ALA A 28 3.66 -14.51 -37.89
CA ALA A 28 4.94 -13.87 -37.56
C ALA A 28 5.86 -14.82 -36.80
N PHE A 29 5.32 -15.56 -35.82
CA PHE A 29 6.08 -16.54 -35.04
C PHE A 29 6.56 -17.71 -35.90
N GLN A 30 5.72 -18.24 -36.79
CA GLN A 30 6.10 -19.33 -37.70
C GLN A 30 7.19 -18.90 -38.69
N ARG A 31 7.12 -17.67 -39.23
CA ARG A 31 8.16 -17.12 -40.11
C ARG A 31 9.48 -16.88 -39.37
N MET A 32 9.45 -16.35 -38.14
CA MET A 32 10.66 -16.19 -37.33
C MET A 32 11.29 -17.52 -36.96
N ALA A 33 10.48 -18.54 -36.65
CA ALA A 33 10.96 -19.89 -36.37
C ALA A 33 11.62 -20.54 -37.60
N GLY A 34 11.08 -20.32 -38.81
CA GLY A 34 11.69 -20.76 -40.06
C GLY A 34 13.05 -20.11 -40.35
N LEU A 35 13.29 -18.90 -39.83
CA LEU A 35 14.57 -18.18 -39.92
C LEU A 35 15.56 -18.53 -38.79
N GLY A 36 15.21 -19.48 -37.91
CA GLY A 36 16.06 -19.90 -36.78
C GLY A 36 16.18 -18.86 -35.67
N LEU A 37 15.31 -17.86 -35.63
CA LEU A 37 15.31 -16.77 -34.65
C LEU A 37 14.35 -17.08 -33.50
N ARG A 38 14.82 -16.95 -32.25
CA ARG A 38 13.99 -17.13 -31.04
C ARG A 38 13.50 -15.78 -30.54
N PRO A 39 12.20 -15.47 -30.61
CA PRO A 39 11.70 -14.14 -30.27
C PRO A 39 11.71 -13.92 -28.75
N ILE A 40 12.23 -12.77 -28.32
CA ILE A 40 12.22 -12.32 -26.91
C ILE A 40 11.13 -11.27 -26.72
N GLN A 41 10.91 -10.41 -27.72
CA GLN A 41 9.83 -9.42 -27.74
C GLN A 41 9.28 -9.29 -29.17
N LEU A 42 7.96 -9.45 -29.33
CA LEU A 42 7.25 -9.24 -30.59
C LEU A 42 6.22 -8.14 -30.37
N SER A 43 6.47 -6.97 -30.96
CA SER A 43 5.58 -5.81 -30.87
C SER A 43 4.93 -5.56 -32.23
N GLU A 44 3.61 -5.50 -32.26
CA GLU A 44 2.82 -5.23 -33.47
C GLU A 44 2.74 -3.72 -33.66
N GLN A 45 3.31 -3.19 -34.75
CA GLN A 45 3.15 -1.79 -35.11
C GLN A 45 1.98 -1.69 -36.11
N ALA A 46 0.78 -1.59 -35.55
CA ALA A 46 -0.44 -1.42 -36.31
C ALA A 46 -0.36 -0.14 -37.17
N SER A 47 -0.42 -0.32 -38.48
CA SER A 47 -0.46 0.75 -39.47
C SER A 47 -1.87 0.82 -40.09
N GLY A 48 -2.67 1.76 -39.59
CA GLY A 48 -3.87 2.36 -40.21
C GLY A 48 -5.25 1.93 -39.64
N PRO A 49 -6.31 2.76 -39.70
CA PRO A 49 -6.43 4.22 -39.91
C PRO A 49 -7.00 4.97 -38.68
N GLU A 50 -6.91 6.30 -38.67
CA GLU A 50 -7.50 7.19 -37.67
C GLU A 50 -9.01 6.93 -37.48
N GLY A 51 -9.38 6.38 -36.32
CA GLY A 51 -10.77 6.20 -35.89
C GLY A 51 -10.91 6.62 -34.44
N LYS A 52 -11.52 7.78 -34.23
CA LYS A 52 -11.85 8.38 -32.93
C LYS A 52 -12.54 7.36 -32.02
N GLY A 53 -11.81 6.92 -31.01
CA GLY A 53 -12.31 6.15 -29.90
C GLY A 53 -11.33 6.32 -28.75
N ALA A 54 -11.13 7.58 -28.33
CA ALA A 54 -10.47 7.87 -27.07
C ALA A 54 -11.23 7.08 -25.99
N SER A 55 -10.63 5.97 -25.57
CA SER A 55 -11.11 5.21 -24.43
C SER A 55 -11.28 6.21 -23.29
N LEU A 56 -12.49 6.28 -22.73
CA LEU A 56 -12.74 7.10 -21.55
C LEU A 56 -11.78 6.72 -20.40
N ALA A 57 -11.17 5.53 -20.43
CA ALA A 57 -10.15 5.11 -19.49
C ALA A 57 -8.74 5.72 -19.75
N ASP A 58 -8.44 6.17 -20.97
CA ASP A 58 -7.18 6.85 -21.31
C ASP A 58 -7.27 8.38 -21.09
N ALA A 59 -8.46 8.96 -21.28
CA ALA A 59 -8.74 10.35 -20.93
C ALA A 59 -8.96 10.54 -19.41
N LEU A 60 -9.47 9.52 -18.73
CA LEU A 60 -9.34 9.35 -17.27
C LEU A 60 -8.00 8.69 -16.96
N GLY A 61 -6.95 9.23 -17.57
CA GLY A 61 -5.57 8.82 -17.34
C GLY A 61 -5.32 8.69 -15.86
N SER A 62 -5.14 7.44 -15.44
CA SER A 62 -4.33 7.04 -14.31
C SER A 62 -4.50 7.97 -13.10
N TRP A 63 -5.56 7.76 -12.33
CA TRP A 63 -5.61 8.19 -10.93
C TRP A 63 -4.59 7.40 -10.05
N SER A 64 -3.43 7.06 -10.61
CA SER A 64 -2.21 6.65 -9.89
C SER A 64 -1.47 7.86 -9.29
N LEU A 65 -2.04 9.07 -9.42
CA LEU A 65 -1.57 10.28 -8.73
C LEU A 65 -1.70 10.21 -7.19
N PHE A 66 -2.31 9.16 -6.65
CA PHE A 66 -2.13 8.79 -5.25
C PHE A 66 -1.12 7.65 -5.12
N LYS A 67 0.14 7.92 -5.50
CA LYS A 67 1.27 7.32 -4.79
C LYS A 67 1.33 7.93 -3.38
N THR A 68 0.22 7.81 -2.64
CA THR A 68 0.16 7.98 -1.20
C THR A 68 1.20 7.00 -0.70
N GLY A 69 2.34 7.50 -0.21
CA GLY A 69 3.33 6.65 0.44
C GLY A 69 2.56 5.70 1.35
N GLU A 70 2.67 4.40 1.09
CA GLU A 70 1.82 3.39 1.71
C GLU A 70 1.96 3.53 3.22
N ARG A 71 1.00 4.21 3.84
CA ARG A 71 1.04 4.51 5.26
C ARG A 71 0.93 3.20 5.99
N ILE A 72 1.93 2.90 6.80
CA ILE A 72 1.94 1.71 7.66
C ILE A 72 0.75 1.83 8.62
N PRO A 73 -0.19 0.86 8.65
CA PRO A 73 -1.29 0.91 9.60
C PRO A 73 -0.74 0.80 11.03
N ALA A 74 -1.30 1.57 11.97
CA ALA A 74 -0.85 1.59 13.36
C ALA A 74 -0.78 0.18 14.00
N ARG A 75 -1.70 -0.72 13.62
CA ARG A 75 -1.71 -2.12 14.06
C ARG A 75 -0.48 -2.91 13.59
N ALA A 76 0.05 -2.62 12.40
CA ALA A 76 1.27 -3.28 11.92
C ALA A 76 2.50 -2.81 12.69
N LEU A 77 2.57 -1.53 13.04
CA LEU A 77 3.63 -0.98 13.91
C LEU A 77 3.55 -1.55 15.33
N GLU A 78 2.35 -1.63 15.92
CA GLU A 78 2.09 -2.24 17.22
C GLU A 78 2.59 -3.69 17.25
N ASN A 79 2.19 -4.49 16.25
CA ASN A 79 2.62 -5.88 16.12
C ASN A 79 4.13 -6.00 15.93
N PHE A 80 4.73 -5.18 15.06
CA PHE A 80 6.17 -5.14 14.85
C PHE A 80 6.92 -4.88 16.16
N THR A 81 6.49 -3.86 16.91
CA THR A 81 7.11 -3.47 18.19
C THR A 81 7.03 -4.61 19.20
N ARG A 82 5.84 -5.22 19.35
CA ARG A 82 5.58 -6.28 20.32
C ARG A 82 6.35 -7.56 20.00
N LEU A 83 6.34 -7.98 18.73
CA LEU A 83 7.09 -9.15 18.27
C LEU A 83 8.59 -8.92 18.37
N LEU A 84 9.09 -7.73 18.02
CA LEU A 84 10.51 -7.39 18.19
C LEU A 84 10.91 -7.47 19.66
N SER A 85 10.13 -6.86 20.56
CA SER A 85 10.36 -6.96 22.01
C SER A 85 10.40 -8.41 22.48
N SER A 86 9.42 -9.24 22.12
CA SER A 86 9.37 -10.65 22.51
C SER A 86 10.56 -11.47 21.99
N LEU A 87 10.97 -11.23 20.75
CA LEU A 87 12.13 -11.92 20.16
C LEU A 87 13.43 -11.50 20.86
N LEU A 88 13.62 -10.21 21.12
CA LEU A 88 14.81 -9.73 21.82
C LEU A 88 14.84 -10.21 23.28
N ALA A 89 13.70 -10.21 23.98
CA ALA A 89 13.58 -10.76 25.34
C ALA A 89 13.87 -12.26 25.39
N ALA A 90 13.59 -13.00 24.31
CA ALA A 90 13.95 -14.40 24.14
C ALA A 90 15.44 -14.61 23.77
N GLY A 91 16.24 -13.54 23.70
CA GLY A 91 17.66 -13.59 23.36
C GLY A 91 17.95 -13.76 21.87
N VAL A 92 16.95 -13.56 20.99
CA VAL A 92 17.15 -13.62 19.54
C VAL A 92 17.96 -12.40 19.09
N PRO A 93 19.06 -12.57 18.34
CA PRO A 93 19.83 -11.44 17.83
C PRO A 93 18.98 -10.49 16.96
N LEU A 94 19.21 -9.17 17.08
CA LEU A 94 18.41 -8.13 16.42
C LEU A 94 18.25 -8.34 14.90
N SER A 95 19.33 -8.65 14.19
CA SER A 95 19.29 -8.91 12.75
C SER A 95 18.36 -10.07 12.38
N ARG A 96 18.41 -11.15 13.18
CA ARG A 96 17.54 -12.31 13.00
C ARG A 96 16.10 -11.99 13.36
N ALA A 97 15.87 -11.23 14.43
CA ALA A 97 14.53 -10.78 14.81
C ALA A 97 13.89 -9.94 13.69
N LEU A 98 14.62 -8.96 13.16
CA LEU A 98 14.18 -8.14 12.01
C LEU A 98 13.90 -8.99 10.75
N THR A 99 14.68 -10.06 10.53
CA THR A 99 14.42 -11.02 9.45
C THR A 99 13.06 -11.72 9.59
N ILE A 100 12.72 -12.14 10.81
CA ILE A 100 11.44 -12.77 11.10
C ILE A 100 10.30 -11.77 10.88
N LEU A 101 10.46 -10.54 11.37
CA LEU A 101 9.43 -9.50 11.32
C LEU A 101 9.03 -9.09 9.90
N TYR A 102 9.99 -8.89 8.97
CA TYR A 102 9.61 -8.52 7.60
C TYR A 102 8.95 -9.69 6.85
N ARG A 103 9.28 -10.94 7.21
CA ARG A 103 8.67 -12.15 6.62
C ARG A 103 7.25 -12.39 7.13
N GLU A 104 6.98 -12.05 8.39
CA GLU A 104 5.68 -12.22 9.05
C GLU A 104 4.75 -11.00 8.89
N ALA A 105 5.23 -9.93 8.26
CA ALA A 105 4.46 -8.72 8.09
C ALA A 105 3.15 -8.95 7.31
N SER A 106 2.07 -8.33 7.80
CA SER A 106 0.71 -8.55 7.29
C SER A 106 0.38 -7.80 6.00
N THR A 107 1.20 -6.83 5.58
CA THR A 107 0.96 -6.01 4.39
C THR A 107 2.24 -5.84 3.57
N PRO A 108 2.17 -5.77 2.24
CA PRO A 108 3.34 -5.55 1.39
C PRO A 108 4.12 -4.28 1.74
N ALA A 109 3.41 -3.20 2.06
CA ALA A 109 3.95 -1.95 2.57
C ALA A 109 4.84 -2.16 3.81
N ALA A 110 4.32 -2.89 4.80
CA ALA A 110 5.04 -3.19 6.03
C ALA A 110 6.24 -4.09 5.75
N THR A 111 6.10 -5.13 4.93
CA THR A 111 7.22 -5.97 4.49
C THR A 111 8.35 -5.14 3.89
N ALA A 112 8.03 -4.22 2.97
CA ALA A 112 9.02 -3.35 2.34
C ALA A 112 9.73 -2.46 3.37
N LYS A 113 8.97 -1.82 4.27
CA LYS A 113 9.52 -0.93 5.30
C LYS A 113 10.38 -1.66 6.33
N TRP A 114 9.95 -2.81 6.84
CA TRP A 114 10.76 -3.60 7.78
C TRP A 114 12.03 -4.15 7.12
N LYS A 115 11.94 -4.52 5.84
CA LYS A 115 13.10 -4.97 5.05
C LYS A 115 14.10 -3.82 4.83
N GLU A 116 13.62 -2.60 4.61
CA GLU A 116 14.44 -1.39 4.54
C GLU A 116 15.18 -1.15 5.86
N ILE A 117 14.46 -1.17 6.99
CA ILE A 117 15.06 -1.04 8.33
C ILE A 117 16.10 -2.14 8.59
N HIS A 118 15.78 -3.39 8.26
CA HIS A 118 16.70 -4.52 8.38
C HIS A 118 17.98 -4.31 7.55
N GLY A 119 17.85 -3.84 6.31
CA GLY A 119 19.01 -3.53 5.45
C GLY A 119 19.92 -2.49 6.08
N LEU A 120 19.36 -1.38 6.54
CA LEU A 120 20.11 -0.30 7.19
C LEU A 120 20.85 -0.78 8.44
N VAL A 121 20.20 -1.61 9.26
CA VAL A 121 20.81 -2.15 10.49
C VAL A 121 21.93 -3.13 10.18
N ILE A 122 21.79 -3.96 9.14
CA ILE A 122 22.87 -4.83 8.67
C ILE A 122 24.05 -4.04 8.12
N ASP A 123 23.78 -2.91 7.46
CA ASP A 123 24.80 -1.98 6.97
C ASP A 123 25.52 -1.22 8.10
N GLY A 124 25.18 -1.49 9.37
CA GLY A 124 25.84 -0.96 10.56
C GLY A 124 25.19 0.29 11.14
N MET A 125 24.04 0.72 10.63
CA MET A 125 23.26 1.80 11.22
C MET A 125 22.62 1.33 12.53
N SER A 126 22.52 2.23 13.52
CA SER A 126 21.75 1.96 14.73
C SER A 126 20.26 1.74 14.38
N LEU A 127 19.55 0.97 15.19
CA LEU A 127 18.11 0.75 14.98
C LEU A 127 17.35 2.07 15.05
N ALA A 128 17.71 2.93 16.00
CA ALA A 128 17.11 4.25 16.17
C ALA A 128 17.32 5.14 14.93
N ASP A 129 18.54 5.21 14.40
CA ASP A 129 18.83 6.02 13.21
C ASP A 129 18.12 5.47 11.96
N ALA A 130 18.04 4.14 11.83
CA ALA A 130 17.30 3.52 10.74
C ALA A 130 15.80 3.90 10.81
N MET A 131 15.21 3.86 12.00
CA MET A 131 13.82 4.27 12.22
C MET A 131 13.60 5.78 12.02
N ALA A 132 14.58 6.61 12.39
CA ALA A 132 14.53 8.06 12.24
C ALA A 132 14.34 8.52 10.79
N LYS A 133 14.79 7.71 9.81
CA LYS A 133 14.60 7.99 8.38
C LYS A 133 13.15 7.91 7.91
N SER A 134 12.26 7.27 8.68
CA SER A 134 10.84 7.09 8.36
C SER A 134 9.93 7.72 9.44
N PRO A 135 9.95 9.05 9.62
CA PRO A 135 9.21 9.74 10.68
C PRO A 135 7.68 9.61 10.57
N GLU A 136 7.17 9.31 9.38
CA GLU A 136 5.75 9.02 9.13
C GLU A 136 5.31 7.68 9.75
N THR A 137 6.26 6.76 9.96
CA THR A 137 6.02 5.45 10.57
C THR A 137 6.43 5.45 12.03
N PHE A 138 7.58 6.04 12.35
CA PHE A 138 8.13 6.06 13.71
C PHE A 138 8.11 7.48 14.27
N PRO A 139 7.18 7.78 15.19
CA PRO A 139 7.14 9.09 15.84
C PRO A 139 8.46 9.40 16.55
N ARG A 140 8.81 10.70 16.65
CA ARG A 140 10.07 11.13 17.27
C ARG A 140 10.29 10.60 18.70
N VAL A 141 9.22 10.49 19.49
CA VAL A 141 9.27 9.93 20.85
C VAL A 141 9.60 8.43 20.83
N TYR A 142 9.04 7.69 19.86
CA TYR A 142 9.35 6.27 19.65
C TYR A 142 10.85 6.10 19.38
N VAL A 143 11.38 6.85 18.41
CA VAL A 143 12.80 6.80 18.02
C VAL A 143 13.71 7.16 19.19
N ALA A 144 13.39 8.20 19.94
CA ALA A 144 14.18 8.63 21.10
C ALA A 144 14.22 7.56 22.21
N MET A 145 13.10 6.87 22.46
CA MET A 145 13.07 5.75 23.39
C MET A 145 13.95 4.59 22.88
N VAL A 146 13.80 4.20 21.62
CA VAL A 146 14.64 3.16 21.01
C VAL A 146 16.12 3.50 21.12
N GLN A 147 16.51 4.75 20.84
CA GLN A 147 17.90 5.21 21.01
C GLN A 147 18.39 5.02 22.44
N ALA A 148 17.57 5.37 23.44
CA ALA A 148 17.92 5.21 24.84
C ALA A 148 18.07 3.72 25.21
N GLY A 149 17.18 2.85 24.72
CA GLY A 149 17.25 1.40 24.93
C GLY A 149 18.45 0.74 24.24
N GLU A 150 18.79 1.19 23.03
CA GLU A 150 19.96 0.72 22.27
C GLU A 150 21.27 1.14 22.93
N THR A 151 21.38 2.41 23.36
CA THR A 151 22.56 2.93 24.05
C THR A 151 22.72 2.30 25.44
N GLY A 152 21.61 2.03 26.11
CA GLY A 152 21.58 1.44 27.45
C GLY A 152 21.67 -0.09 27.49
N GLY A 153 21.54 -0.77 26.35
CA GLY A 153 21.58 -2.23 26.26
C GLY A 153 20.33 -2.95 26.78
N PHE A 154 19.21 -2.25 26.95
CA PHE A 154 17.93 -2.77 27.45
C PHE A 154 16.78 -2.52 26.45
N LEU A 155 17.08 -2.74 25.17
CA LEU A 155 16.18 -2.48 24.04
C LEU A 155 14.88 -3.31 24.12
N ASP A 156 14.95 -4.53 24.62
CA ASP A 156 13.83 -5.43 24.86
C ASP A 156 12.78 -4.83 25.82
N LEU A 157 13.23 -4.26 26.95
CA LEU A 157 12.40 -3.61 27.95
C LEU A 157 11.75 -2.33 27.41
N VAL A 158 12.53 -1.53 26.69
CA VAL A 158 12.02 -0.28 26.08
C VAL A 158 10.96 -0.60 25.03
N LEU A 159 11.22 -1.56 24.14
CA LEU A 159 10.23 -1.94 23.13
C LEU A 159 8.96 -2.53 23.77
N ALA A 160 9.06 -3.26 24.89
CA ALA A 160 7.89 -3.71 25.63
C ALA A 160 7.07 -2.53 26.15
N GLN A 161 7.73 -1.53 26.75
CA GLN A 161 7.09 -0.32 27.24
C GLN A 161 6.40 0.47 26.11
N ILE A 162 7.06 0.56 24.95
CA ILE A 162 6.49 1.20 23.76
C ILE A 162 5.27 0.42 23.25
N ALA A 163 5.34 -0.90 23.22
CA ALA A 163 4.21 -1.75 22.80
C ALA A 163 3.01 -1.63 23.74
N ASP A 164 3.26 -1.50 25.05
CA ASP A 164 2.20 -1.31 26.05
C ASP A 164 1.60 0.09 25.99
N PHE A 165 2.41 1.11 25.72
CA PHE A 165 1.91 2.46 25.46
C PHE A 165 0.98 2.49 24.24
N GLN A 166 1.39 1.90 23.11
CA GLN A 166 0.56 1.81 21.90
C GLN A 166 -0.75 1.04 22.15
N ALA A 167 -0.69 -0.05 22.91
CA ALA A 167 -1.88 -0.82 23.27
C ALA A 167 -2.87 -0.01 24.12
N ARG A 168 -2.38 0.74 25.12
CA ARG A 168 -3.20 1.63 25.96
C ARG A 168 -3.83 2.76 25.14
N GLU A 169 -3.08 3.38 24.23
CA GLU A 169 -3.60 4.43 23.36
C GLU A 169 -4.75 3.91 22.48
N LYS A 170 -4.59 2.73 21.91
CA LYS A 170 -5.62 2.04 21.13
C LYS A 170 -6.84 1.69 21.97
N GLU A 171 -6.66 1.18 23.19
CA GLU A 171 -7.76 0.88 24.10
C GLU A 171 -8.55 2.15 24.47
N LEU A 172 -7.87 3.23 24.80
CA LEU A 172 -8.49 4.52 25.08
C LEU A 172 -9.27 5.04 23.89
N ARG A 173 -8.67 5.00 22.68
CA ARG A 173 -9.35 5.42 21.46
C ARG A 173 -10.59 4.57 21.17
N SER A 174 -10.50 3.26 21.38
CA SER A 174 -11.64 2.35 21.24
C SER A 174 -12.75 2.70 22.22
N LYS A 175 -12.44 2.91 23.51
CA LYS A 175 -13.41 3.33 24.53
C LYS A 175 -14.11 4.63 24.17
N VAL A 176 -13.35 5.63 23.69
CA VAL A 176 -13.91 6.92 23.24
C VAL A 176 -14.84 6.74 22.05
N LEU A 177 -14.44 5.95 21.05
CA LEU A 177 -15.27 5.66 19.88
C LEU A 177 -16.57 4.94 20.27
N THR A 178 -16.49 3.94 21.14
CA THR A 178 -17.67 3.23 21.64
C THR A 178 -18.58 4.15 22.47
N ALA A 179 -18.02 5.02 23.29
CA ALA A 179 -18.80 5.99 24.07
C ALA A 179 -19.50 7.05 23.19
N MET A 180 -18.88 7.44 22.07
CA MET A 180 -19.45 8.39 21.10
C MET A 180 -20.51 7.78 20.18
N LEU A 181 -20.58 6.44 20.09
CA LEU A 181 -21.53 5.76 19.22
C LEU A 181 -22.98 6.03 19.60
N TYR A 182 -23.32 5.98 20.89
CA TYR A 182 -24.70 6.23 21.35
C TYR A 182 -25.17 7.68 21.07
N PRO A 183 -24.40 8.74 21.45
CA PRO A 183 -24.73 10.11 21.07
C PRO A 183 -24.86 10.31 19.55
N ALA A 184 -23.97 9.69 18.75
CA ALA A 184 -24.01 9.81 17.30
C ALA A 184 -25.30 9.20 16.70
N ILE A 185 -25.70 8.01 17.15
CA ILE A 185 -26.94 7.36 16.69
C ILE A 185 -28.16 8.22 17.05
N LEU A 186 -28.23 8.70 18.28
CA LEU A 186 -29.35 9.52 18.74
C LEU A 186 -29.44 10.84 17.95
N LEU A 187 -28.30 11.48 17.68
CA LEU A 187 -28.24 12.71 16.89
C LEU A 187 -28.66 12.48 15.43
N VAL A 188 -28.21 11.38 14.81
CA VAL A 188 -28.64 11.01 13.45
C VAL A 188 -30.14 10.75 13.39
N LEU A 189 -30.69 10.04 14.39
CA LEU A 189 -32.12 9.75 14.45
C LEU A 189 -32.94 11.03 14.67
N ALA A 190 -32.50 11.92 15.57
CA ALA A 190 -33.16 13.21 15.82
C ALA A 190 -33.16 14.10 14.57
N LEU A 191 -32.02 14.23 13.87
CA LEU A 191 -31.94 14.96 12.61
C LEU A 191 -32.80 14.30 11.52
N GLY A 192 -32.82 12.98 11.45
CA GLY A 192 -33.67 12.23 10.52
C GLY A 192 -35.16 12.52 10.72
N VAL A 193 -35.63 12.50 11.98
CA VAL A 193 -37.02 12.85 12.33
C VAL A 193 -37.32 14.31 11.97
N LEU A 194 -36.41 15.23 12.27
CA LEU A 194 -36.58 16.65 11.93
C LEU A 194 -36.73 16.86 10.42
N VAL A 195 -35.84 16.27 9.61
CA VAL A 195 -35.89 16.34 8.14
C VAL A 195 -37.19 15.73 7.61
N PHE A 196 -37.62 14.60 8.18
CA PHE A 196 -38.88 13.96 7.82
C PHE A 196 -40.09 14.86 8.08
N LEU A 197 -40.16 15.49 9.26
CA LEU A 197 -41.24 16.41 9.60
C LEU A 197 -41.28 17.61 8.65
N LEU A 198 -40.14 18.23 8.38
CA LEU A 198 -40.05 19.38 7.48
C LEU A 198 -40.45 19.03 6.03
N THR A 199 -40.00 17.88 5.53
CA THR A 199 -40.18 17.51 4.11
C THR A 199 -41.54 16.86 3.82
N PHE A 200 -42.08 16.07 4.73
CA PHE A 200 -43.31 15.30 4.49
C PHE A 200 -44.50 15.79 5.29
N PHE A 201 -44.30 16.17 6.56
CA PHE A 201 -45.41 16.49 7.46
C PHE A 201 -45.93 17.91 7.27
N ILE A 202 -45.03 18.91 7.26
CA ILE A 202 -45.39 20.32 7.07
C ILE A 202 -46.17 20.60 5.76
N PRO A 203 -45.75 20.14 4.57
CA PRO A 203 -46.49 20.44 3.34
C PRO A 203 -47.90 19.84 3.34
N ARG A 204 -48.11 18.69 4.01
CA ARG A 204 -49.46 18.13 4.18
C ARG A 204 -50.35 19.02 5.03
N PHE A 205 -49.81 19.65 6.07
CA PHE A 205 -50.56 20.61 6.89
C PHE A 205 -50.91 21.88 6.12
N GLN A 206 -50.00 22.37 5.27
CA GLN A 206 -50.28 23.55 4.42
C GLN A 206 -51.48 23.30 3.49
N LEU A 207 -51.60 22.09 2.92
CA LEU A 207 -52.73 21.73 2.06
C LEU A 207 -54.08 21.74 2.79
N VAL A 208 -54.10 21.37 4.07
CA VAL A 208 -55.32 21.40 4.89
C VAL A 208 -55.77 22.84 5.16
N PHE A 209 -54.84 23.74 5.48
CA PHE A 209 -55.17 25.14 5.76
C PHE A 209 -55.48 25.97 4.52
N ALA A 210 -54.94 25.62 3.35
CA ALA A 210 -55.29 26.27 2.10
C ALA A 210 -56.73 25.97 1.62
N GLY A 211 -57.40 24.97 2.22
CA GLY A 211 -58.78 24.61 1.93
C GLY A 211 -59.84 25.30 2.81
N PHE A 212 -59.42 26.16 3.75
CA PHE A 212 -60.28 27.04 4.55
C PHE A 212 -60.16 28.48 4.05
#